data_AF-A0A930MY75-F1
#
_entry.id   AF-A0A930MY75-F1
#
_cell.length_a   1.000
_cell.length_b   1.000
_cell.length_c   1.000
_cell.angle_alpha   90.00
_cell.angle_beta   90.00
_cell.angle_gamma   90.00
#
_symmetry.space_group_name_H-M   'P 1'
#
loop_
_entity.id
_entity.type
_entity.pdbx_description
1 polymer ?
#
loop_
_entity_poly.entity_id
_entity_poly.type
_entity_poly.pdbx_seq_one_letter_code
_entity_poly.pdbx_strand_id
1 'polypeptide(L)'
;MDAEKTMEQMVRMIFRYMNQQKRERLDTWDGIQMLQMRRHADQLLMDKRRIEENRKQTSKEKDEYWDEFVKAQTQVETLTEQNERLQNEIAILRARVDSMGERPLLYYGNEEDYYQGEILEFVRSALAEKLDRLPKEKDNPLRSADVLQDILSANECEEMQAQRQAELKRALKGYRTLTPDIRRTLIDIGFKITSDGKHHKLTYYDNDRYTVTMAKSGSDWRGGDNLFSEIKKRIY
;
A
#
# COMPACT_ATOMS: atom_id res chain seq x y z
N MET A 1 46.84 -108.69 1.96
CA MET A 1 46.74 -107.24 1.65
C MET A 1 45.50 -106.74 2.35
N ASP A 2 45.67 -105.75 3.21
CA ASP A 2 44.66 -105.31 4.16
C ASP A 2 43.70 -104.34 3.44
N ALA A 3 42.50 -104.81 3.08
CA ALA A 3 41.54 -104.06 2.26
C ALA A 3 41.18 -102.69 2.87
N GLU A 4 41.24 -102.60 4.19
CA GLU A 4 41.04 -101.39 4.98
C GLU A 4 42.07 -100.30 4.66
N LYS A 5 43.36 -100.67 4.56
CA LYS A 5 44.45 -99.72 4.23
C LYS A 5 44.33 -99.17 2.81
N THR A 6 43.92 -100.00 1.86
CA THR A 6 43.70 -99.56 0.47
C THR A 6 42.50 -98.61 0.36
N MET A 7 41.44 -98.86 1.13
CA MET A 7 40.28 -97.96 1.18
C MET A 7 40.64 -96.61 1.81
N GLU A 8 41.42 -96.62 2.89
CA GLU A 8 41.93 -95.40 3.52
C GLU A 8 42.81 -94.57 2.56
N GLN A 9 43.67 -95.24 1.79
CA GLN A 9 44.49 -94.58 0.78
C GLN A 9 43.66 -93.99 -0.36
N MET A 10 42.67 -94.73 -0.88
CA MET A 10 41.76 -94.23 -1.91
C MET A 10 40.97 -93.01 -1.42
N VAL A 11 40.43 -93.07 -0.20
CA VAL A 11 39.71 -91.95 0.42
C VAL A 11 40.62 -90.73 0.55
N ARG A 12 41.85 -90.88 1.05
CA ARG A 12 42.82 -89.78 1.12
C ARG A 12 43.18 -89.22 -0.26
N MET A 13 43.27 -90.07 -1.28
CA MET A 13 43.59 -89.65 -2.64
C MET A 13 42.43 -88.88 -3.29
N ILE A 14 41.19 -89.33 -3.08
CA ILE A 14 39.97 -88.63 -3.50
C ILE A 14 39.87 -87.28 -2.80
N PHE A 15 40.11 -87.21 -1.49
CA PHE A 15 40.13 -85.93 -0.76
C PHE A 15 41.22 -84.98 -1.27
N ARG A 16 42.44 -85.49 -1.54
CA ARG A 16 43.51 -84.67 -2.15
C ARG A 16 43.09 -84.13 -3.50
N TYR A 17 42.53 -84.96 -4.36
CA TYR A 17 42.09 -84.56 -5.69
C TYR A 17 40.96 -83.52 -5.62
N MET A 18 39.94 -83.77 -4.79
CA MET A 18 38.81 -82.86 -4.55
C MET A 18 39.25 -81.49 -4.01
N ASN A 19 40.31 -81.46 -3.19
CA ASN A 19 40.88 -80.23 -2.64
C ASN A 19 41.81 -79.49 -3.61
N GLN A 20 42.38 -80.18 -4.60
CA GLN A 20 43.23 -79.58 -5.63
C GLN A 20 42.44 -78.98 -6.80
N GLN A 21 41.15 -79.34 -6.94
CA GLN A 21 40.31 -78.75 -7.97
C GLN A 21 40.07 -77.26 -7.68
N LYS A 22 40.41 -76.40 -8.65
CA LYS A 22 40.03 -74.99 -8.62
C LYS A 22 38.51 -74.90 -8.72
N ARG A 23 37.88 -74.47 -7.65
CA ARG A 23 36.45 -74.14 -7.62
C ARG A 23 36.25 -72.68 -8.01
N GLU A 24 35.20 -72.38 -8.76
CA GLU A 24 34.83 -70.99 -9.01
C GLU A 24 34.39 -70.34 -7.69
N ARG A 25 34.46 -69.01 -7.62
CA ARG A 25 34.08 -68.26 -6.41
C ARG A 25 32.66 -68.57 -5.96
N LEU A 26 31.74 -68.86 -6.88
CA LEU A 26 30.35 -69.17 -6.58
C LEU A 26 30.12 -70.61 -6.09
N ASP A 27 31.10 -71.50 -6.27
CA ASP A 27 31.03 -72.90 -5.84
C ASP A 27 31.51 -73.10 -4.38
N THR A 28 31.94 -72.01 -3.73
CA THR A 28 32.42 -72.02 -2.35
C THR A 28 31.49 -71.22 -1.46
N TRP A 29 31.21 -71.73 -0.26
CA TRP A 29 30.40 -71.02 0.74
C TRP A 29 30.97 -69.64 1.05
N ASP A 30 32.29 -69.53 1.20
CA ASP A 30 32.98 -68.27 1.47
C ASP A 30 32.76 -67.22 0.38
N GLY A 31 32.76 -67.62 -0.90
CA GLY A 31 32.51 -66.70 -2.01
C GLY A 31 31.05 -66.25 -2.08
N ILE A 32 30.09 -67.13 -1.80
CA ILE A 32 28.67 -66.76 -1.68
C ILE A 32 28.46 -65.79 -0.50
N GLN A 33 29.06 -66.07 0.66
CA GLN A 33 29.02 -65.18 1.83
C GLN A 33 29.63 -63.81 1.52
N MET A 34 30.76 -63.77 0.83
CA MET A 34 31.41 -62.51 0.44
C MET A 34 30.54 -61.69 -0.54
N LEU A 35 29.81 -62.34 -1.45
CA LEU A 35 28.87 -61.67 -2.36
C LEU A 35 27.64 -61.13 -1.64
N GLN A 36 27.10 -61.88 -0.68
CA GLN A 36 26.00 -61.40 0.19
C GLN A 36 26.44 -60.19 1.01
N MET A 37 27.63 -60.26 1.64
CA MET A 37 28.21 -59.14 2.39
C MET A 37 28.42 -57.91 1.49
N ARG A 38 28.92 -58.10 0.27
CA ARG A 38 29.08 -56.99 -0.68
C ARG A 38 27.74 -56.35 -1.05
N ARG A 39 26.72 -57.17 -1.34
CA ARG A 39 25.36 -56.67 -1.64
C ARG A 39 24.77 -55.90 -0.46
N HIS A 40 24.96 -56.38 0.76
CA HIS A 40 24.53 -55.67 1.97
C HIS A 40 25.30 -54.36 2.17
N ALA A 41 26.61 -54.36 1.94
CA ALA A 41 27.42 -53.15 2.00
C ALA A 41 26.97 -52.11 0.95
N ASP A 42 26.68 -52.55 -0.26
CA ASP A 42 26.16 -51.68 -1.34
C ASP A 42 24.77 -51.11 -0.97
N GLN A 43 23.88 -51.92 -0.39
CA GLN A 43 22.58 -51.46 0.12
C GLN A 43 22.73 -50.40 1.23
N LEU A 44 23.60 -50.65 2.21
CA LEU A 44 23.87 -49.70 3.30
C LEU A 44 24.43 -48.38 2.78
N LEU A 45 25.28 -48.42 1.75
CA LEU A 45 25.78 -47.21 1.09
C LEU A 45 24.67 -46.43 0.39
N MET A 46 23.75 -47.12 -0.30
CA MET A 46 22.59 -46.49 -0.94
C MET A 46 21.65 -45.85 0.09
N ASP A 47 21.34 -46.57 1.19
CA ASP A 47 20.50 -46.04 2.26
C ASP A 47 21.14 -44.84 2.95
N LYS A 48 22.45 -44.89 3.21
CA LYS A 48 23.18 -43.76 3.79
C LYS A 48 23.08 -42.52 2.89
N ARG A 49 23.26 -42.67 1.58
CA ARG A 49 23.10 -41.56 0.62
C ARG A 49 21.69 -40.98 0.64
N ARG A 50 20.67 -41.85 0.62
CA ARG A 50 19.26 -41.43 0.69
C ARG A 50 18.96 -40.67 1.99
N ILE A 51 19.50 -41.12 3.12
CA ILE A 51 19.34 -40.43 4.41
C ILE A 51 20.05 -39.07 4.38
N GLU A 52 21.26 -38.98 3.82
CA GLU A 52 21.99 -37.72 3.70
C GLU A 52 21.28 -36.72 2.77
N GLU A 53 20.75 -37.17 1.64
CA GLU A 53 19.95 -36.36 0.72
C GLU A 53 18.67 -35.86 1.38
N ASN A 54 17.92 -36.75 2.04
CA ASN A 54 16.73 -36.37 2.79
C ASN A 54 17.06 -35.35 3.89
N ARG A 55 18.15 -35.55 4.64
CA ARG A 55 18.59 -34.61 5.67
C ARG A 55 18.91 -33.23 5.09
N LYS A 56 19.60 -33.18 3.95
CA LYS A 56 19.90 -31.92 3.25
C LYS A 56 18.62 -31.22 2.79
N GLN A 57 17.68 -31.99 2.22
CA GLN A 57 16.42 -31.45 1.75
C GLN A 57 15.57 -30.89 2.90
N THR A 58 15.42 -31.66 3.99
CA THR A 58 14.73 -31.20 5.20
C THR A 58 15.42 -29.99 5.84
N SER A 59 16.75 -29.89 5.77
CA SER A 59 17.46 -28.69 6.25
C SER A 59 17.08 -27.46 5.44
N LYS A 60 17.09 -27.56 4.11
CA LYS A 60 16.73 -26.44 3.22
C LYS A 60 15.29 -25.98 3.45
N GLU A 61 14.36 -26.95 3.52
CA GLU A 61 12.95 -26.64 3.78
C GLU A 61 12.79 -25.93 5.13
N LYS A 62 13.50 -26.36 6.17
CA LYS A 62 13.48 -25.69 7.47
C LYS A 62 14.02 -24.26 7.42
N ASP A 63 15.10 -24.03 6.68
CA ASP A 63 15.69 -22.69 6.52
C ASP A 63 14.71 -21.76 5.77
N GLU A 64 14.06 -22.25 4.71
CA GLU A 64 13.02 -21.52 3.98
C GLU A 64 11.81 -21.18 4.86
N TYR A 65 11.30 -22.16 5.62
CA TYR A 65 10.21 -21.93 6.57
C TYR A 65 10.60 -20.92 7.67
N TRP A 66 11.85 -20.96 8.13
CA TRP A 66 12.34 -20.03 9.14
C TRP A 66 12.41 -18.60 8.59
N ASP A 67 12.91 -18.43 7.37
CA ASP A 67 12.96 -17.13 6.70
C ASP A 67 11.56 -16.54 6.47
N GLU A 68 10.58 -17.37 6.08
CA GLU A 68 9.18 -16.95 5.97
C GLU A 68 8.57 -16.60 7.32
N PHE A 69 8.86 -17.38 8.37
CA PHE A 69 8.39 -17.12 9.72
C PHE A 69 8.92 -15.79 10.26
N VAL A 70 10.21 -15.50 10.08
CA VAL A 70 10.82 -14.23 10.48
C VAL A 70 10.20 -13.05 9.73
N LYS A 71 9.96 -13.18 8.41
CA LYS A 71 9.26 -12.15 7.63
C LYS A 71 7.83 -11.91 8.13
N ALA A 72 7.09 -12.98 8.40
CA ALA A 72 5.73 -12.86 8.94
C ALA A 72 5.73 -12.20 10.34
N GLN A 73 6.67 -12.61 11.20
CA GLN A 73 6.79 -12.05 12.55
C GLN A 73 7.14 -10.55 12.51
N THR A 74 8.12 -10.15 11.71
CA THR A 74 8.49 -8.72 11.55
C THR A 74 7.32 -7.90 11.00
N GLN A 75 6.53 -8.44 10.07
CA GLN A 75 5.33 -7.77 9.58
C GLN A 75 4.28 -7.61 10.68
N VAL A 76 4.04 -8.65 11.49
CA VAL A 76 3.11 -8.55 12.64
C VAL A 76 3.59 -7.47 13.61
N GLU A 77 4.87 -7.46 13.98
CA GLU A 77 5.45 -6.46 14.88
C GLU A 77 5.24 -5.03 14.34
N THR A 78 5.58 -4.78 13.07
CA THR A 78 5.39 -3.45 12.46
C THR A 78 3.91 -3.02 12.42
N LEU A 79 2.99 -3.93 12.12
CA LEU A 79 1.55 -3.65 12.10
C LEU A 79 1.00 -3.42 13.52
N THR A 80 1.53 -4.11 14.53
CA THR A 80 1.15 -3.89 15.92
C THR A 80 1.61 -2.51 16.40
N GLU A 81 2.85 -2.11 16.11
CA GLU A 81 3.36 -0.78 16.45
C GLU A 81 2.54 0.34 15.78
N GLN A 82 2.18 0.17 14.51
CA GLN A 82 1.33 1.12 13.79
C GLN A 82 -0.07 1.22 14.40
N ASN A 83 -0.68 0.09 14.76
CA ASN A 83 -1.99 0.07 15.42
C ASN A 83 -1.95 0.77 16.77
N GLU A 84 -0.95 0.48 17.60
CA GLU A 84 -0.79 1.14 18.90
C GLU A 84 -0.60 2.66 18.74
N ARG A 85 0.21 3.09 17.77
CA ARG A 85 0.39 4.50 17.45
C ARG A 85 -0.93 5.18 17.07
N LEU A 86 -1.70 4.58 16.17
CA LEU A 86 -2.99 5.12 15.73
C LEU A 86 -4.02 5.14 16.86
N GLN A 87 -4.05 4.10 17.70
CA GLN A 87 -4.93 4.06 18.87
C GLN A 87 -4.59 5.17 19.88
N ASN A 88 -3.30 5.40 20.12
CA ASN A 88 -2.84 6.50 20.97
C ASN A 88 -3.23 7.87 20.41
N GLU A 89 -3.09 8.06 19.09
CA GLU A 89 -3.49 9.30 18.43
C GLU A 89 -5.00 9.54 18.55
N ILE A 90 -5.83 8.52 18.33
CA ILE A 90 -7.28 8.59 18.54
C ILE A 90 -7.60 8.93 20.00
N ALA A 91 -6.91 8.32 20.97
CA ALA A 91 -7.12 8.61 22.39
C ALA A 91 -6.79 10.06 22.74
N ILE A 92 -5.67 10.59 22.22
CA ILE A 92 -5.27 12.00 22.40
C ILE A 92 -6.28 12.93 21.74
N LEU A 93 -6.71 12.65 20.52
CA LEU A 93 -7.69 13.47 19.80
C LEU A 93 -9.03 13.48 20.53
N ARG A 94 -9.50 12.34 21.05
CA ARG A 94 -10.72 12.26 21.87
C ARG A 94 -10.59 13.08 23.14
N ALA A 95 -9.50 12.92 23.90
CA ALA A 95 -9.25 13.71 25.10
C ALA A 95 -9.20 15.21 24.80
N ARG A 96 -8.62 15.61 23.65
CA ARG A 96 -8.60 16.99 23.20
C ARG A 96 -10.02 17.50 22.90
N VAL A 97 -10.83 16.72 22.20
CA VAL A 97 -12.24 17.07 21.92
C VAL A 97 -13.03 17.20 23.22
N ASP A 98 -12.89 16.26 24.16
CA ASP A 98 -13.56 16.30 25.46
C ASP A 98 -13.15 17.53 26.28
N SER A 99 -11.87 17.93 26.20
CA SER A 99 -11.34 19.13 26.88
C SER A 99 -11.84 20.46 26.29
N MET A 100 -12.28 20.48 25.02
CA MET A 100 -12.81 21.68 24.35
C MET A 100 -14.27 21.99 24.73
N GLY A 101 -14.88 21.18 25.60
CA GLY A 101 -16.24 21.33 26.10
C GLY A 101 -17.22 20.42 25.35
N GLU A 102 -18.16 19.84 26.09
CA GLU A 102 -19.08 18.76 25.63
C GLU A 102 -19.96 19.12 24.41
N ARG A 103 -19.96 20.38 23.94
CA ARG A 103 -20.83 20.83 22.84
C ARG A 103 -20.06 21.69 21.82
N PRO A 104 -19.76 21.16 20.63
CA PRO A 104 -19.21 21.96 19.55
C PRO A 104 -20.22 23.04 19.12
N LEU A 105 -19.70 24.19 18.68
CA LEU A 105 -20.52 25.33 18.22
C LEU A 105 -21.40 24.96 17.01
N LEU A 106 -20.84 24.21 16.07
CA LEU A 106 -21.49 23.72 14.86
C LEU A 106 -21.11 22.26 14.61
N TYR A 107 -22.03 21.53 13.98
CA TYR A 107 -21.79 20.18 13.48
C TYR A 107 -21.67 20.21 11.96
N TYR A 108 -20.83 19.34 11.41
CA TYR A 108 -20.73 19.16 9.97
C TYR A 108 -22.00 18.54 9.39
N GLY A 109 -22.29 18.86 8.14
CA GLY A 109 -23.30 18.18 7.32
C GLY A 109 -22.72 16.97 6.59
N ASN A 110 -23.37 16.56 5.50
CA ASN A 110 -22.94 15.43 4.67
C ASN A 110 -21.97 15.80 3.54
N GLU A 111 -21.71 17.09 3.33
CA GLU A 111 -20.73 17.52 2.32
C GLU A 111 -19.31 17.34 2.86
N GLU A 112 -18.40 16.97 1.98
CA GLU A 112 -16.99 16.74 2.26
C GLU A 112 -16.13 17.88 1.69
N ASP A 113 -14.99 18.15 2.33
CA ASP A 113 -13.97 19.08 1.84
C ASP A 113 -13.29 18.51 0.58
N TYR A 114 -13.28 19.26 -0.54
CA TYR A 114 -12.47 18.92 -1.72
C TYR A 114 -10.98 19.22 -1.55
N TYR A 115 -10.67 20.17 -0.67
CA TYR A 115 -9.32 20.46 -0.21
C TYR A 115 -9.36 20.90 1.25
N GLN A 116 -8.22 20.80 1.92
CA GLN A 116 -8.11 21.03 3.36
C GLN A 116 -8.71 22.38 3.77
N GLY A 117 -9.76 22.35 4.60
CA GLY A 117 -10.37 23.54 5.19
C GLY A 117 -11.37 24.28 4.29
N GLU A 118 -11.83 23.68 3.20
CA GLU A 118 -12.77 24.32 2.26
C GLU A 118 -14.08 24.76 2.92
N ILE A 119 -14.77 23.87 3.65
CA ILE A 119 -16.04 24.19 4.33
C ILE A 119 -15.81 25.28 5.37
N LEU A 120 -14.68 25.25 6.07
CA LEU A 120 -14.32 26.29 7.03
C LEU A 120 -14.17 27.65 6.35
N GLU A 121 -13.48 27.72 5.21
CA GLU A 121 -13.35 28.97 4.43
C GLU A 121 -14.71 29.52 3.98
N PHE A 122 -15.64 28.66 3.54
CA PHE A 122 -17.00 29.09 3.18
C PHE A 122 -17.75 29.70 4.37
N VAL A 123 -17.73 29.03 5.52
CA VAL A 123 -18.40 29.53 6.74
C VAL A 123 -17.76 30.84 7.17
N ARG A 124 -16.43 30.91 7.19
CA ARG A 124 -15.68 32.13 7.55
C ARG A 124 -15.99 33.28 6.62
N SER A 125 -16.04 33.04 5.30
CA SER A 125 -16.40 34.03 4.28
C SER A 125 -17.81 34.58 4.50
N ALA A 126 -18.79 33.71 4.79
CA ALA A 126 -20.16 34.12 5.08
C ALA A 126 -20.28 34.96 6.37
N LEU A 127 -19.54 34.58 7.43
CA LEU A 127 -19.50 35.34 8.68
C LEU A 127 -18.80 36.70 8.50
N ALA A 128 -17.70 36.74 7.75
CA ALA A 128 -16.98 37.98 7.43
C ALA A 128 -17.84 38.93 6.58
N GLU A 129 -18.53 38.41 5.55
CA GLU A 129 -19.45 39.22 4.76
C GLU A 129 -20.60 39.77 5.61
N LYS A 130 -21.12 38.98 6.55
CA LYS A 130 -22.14 39.46 7.48
C LYS A 130 -21.60 40.57 8.39
N LEU A 131 -20.38 40.40 8.91
CA LEU A 131 -19.70 41.40 9.75
C LEU A 131 -19.47 42.71 8.99
N ASP A 132 -18.99 42.64 7.75
CA ASP A 132 -18.73 43.82 6.90
C ASP A 132 -19.99 44.62 6.57
N ARG A 133 -21.15 43.95 6.48
CA ARG A 133 -22.45 44.58 6.25
C ARG A 133 -23.05 45.25 7.49
N LEU A 134 -22.51 45.02 8.69
CA LEU A 134 -23.04 45.64 9.91
C LEU A 134 -22.68 47.14 9.97
N PRO A 135 -23.52 47.96 10.63
CA PRO A 135 -23.22 49.36 10.88
C PRO A 135 -21.91 49.52 11.66
N LYS A 136 -21.03 50.40 11.20
CA LYS A 136 -19.76 50.73 11.88
C LYS A 136 -20.00 51.87 12.86
N GLU A 137 -20.76 51.59 13.92
CA GLU A 137 -21.03 52.52 15.00
C GLU A 137 -19.85 52.51 15.99
N LYS A 138 -19.21 53.67 16.21
CA LYS A 138 -18.06 53.78 17.14
C LYS A 138 -18.48 53.93 18.60
N ASP A 139 -19.63 54.56 18.83
CA ASP A 139 -20.08 54.94 20.18
C ASP A 139 -21.02 53.91 20.82
N ASN A 140 -21.46 52.90 20.05
CA ASN A 140 -22.38 51.86 20.49
C ASN A 140 -22.01 50.50 19.85
N PRO A 141 -21.17 49.67 20.51
CA PRO A 141 -20.72 48.41 19.93
C PRO A 141 -21.87 47.41 19.78
N LEU A 142 -21.92 46.73 18.65
CA LEU A 142 -22.91 45.68 18.40
C LEU A 142 -22.40 44.35 18.94
N ARG A 143 -23.13 43.73 19.87
CA ARG A 143 -22.79 42.40 20.39
C ARG A 143 -22.64 41.36 19.28
N SER A 144 -23.43 41.47 18.21
CA SER A 144 -23.31 40.59 17.04
C SER A 144 -21.98 40.76 16.30
N ALA A 145 -21.44 41.98 16.23
CA ALA A 145 -20.13 42.22 15.64
C ALA A 145 -19.03 41.60 16.51
N ASP A 146 -19.09 41.78 17.83
CA ASP A 146 -18.11 41.20 18.76
C ASP A 146 -18.08 39.68 18.69
N VAL A 147 -19.26 39.02 18.71
CA VAL A 147 -19.35 37.56 18.64
C VAL A 147 -18.80 37.03 17.29
N LEU A 148 -19.14 37.68 16.19
CA LEU A 148 -18.62 37.28 14.88
C LEU A 148 -17.10 37.47 14.80
N GLN A 149 -16.58 38.57 15.34
CA GLN A 149 -15.14 38.85 15.37
C GLN A 149 -14.39 37.84 16.25
N ASP A 150 -14.93 37.49 17.42
CA ASP A 150 -14.40 36.46 18.31
C ASP A 150 -14.33 35.10 17.60
N ILE A 151 -15.42 34.67 16.96
CA ILE A 151 -15.45 33.40 16.22
C ILE A 151 -14.44 33.41 15.07
N LEU A 152 -14.36 34.51 14.30
CA LEU A 152 -13.41 34.63 13.19
C LEU A 152 -11.95 34.62 13.66
N SER A 153 -11.65 35.19 14.83
CA SER A 153 -10.30 35.21 15.40
C SER A 153 -9.88 33.86 16.00
N ALA A 154 -10.84 33.10 16.55
CA ALA A 154 -10.56 31.77 17.11
C ALA A 154 -10.37 30.69 16.03
N ASN A 155 -10.83 30.94 14.80
CA ASN A 155 -10.80 29.97 13.70
C ASN A 155 -9.95 30.50 12.54
N GLU A 156 -8.62 30.50 12.74
CA GLU A 156 -7.68 30.81 11.67
C GLU A 156 -7.72 29.73 10.58
N CYS A 157 -7.70 30.16 9.32
CA CYS A 157 -7.64 29.26 8.17
C CYS A 157 -6.58 29.76 7.18
N GLU A 158 -6.02 28.83 6.43
CA GLU A 158 -5.20 29.18 5.27
C GLU A 158 -6.13 29.77 4.20
N GLU A 159 -5.77 30.92 3.62
CA GLU A 159 -6.60 31.64 2.64
C GLU A 159 -6.53 30.98 1.25
N MET A 160 -6.76 29.66 1.18
CA MET A 160 -6.57 28.86 -0.03
C MET A 160 -7.59 29.22 -1.12
N GLN A 161 -8.83 29.57 -0.76
CA GLN A 161 -9.82 30.10 -1.73
C GLN A 161 -9.33 31.38 -2.37
N ALA A 162 -8.81 32.32 -1.57
CA ALA A 162 -8.34 33.61 -2.08
C ALA A 162 -7.15 33.42 -3.04
N GLN A 163 -6.21 32.54 -2.69
CA GLN A 163 -5.07 32.19 -3.53
C GLN A 163 -5.52 31.54 -4.85
N ARG A 164 -6.39 30.52 -4.79
CA ARG A 164 -6.94 29.84 -5.97
C ARG A 164 -7.71 30.79 -6.87
N GLN A 165 -8.52 31.68 -6.31
CA GLN A 165 -9.23 32.73 -7.07
C GLN A 165 -8.24 33.70 -7.74
N ALA A 166 -7.17 34.11 -7.06
CA ALA A 166 -6.18 35.01 -7.62
C ALA A 166 -5.35 34.36 -8.75
N GLU A 167 -5.01 33.08 -8.60
CA GLU A 167 -4.35 32.29 -9.64
C GLU A 167 -5.25 32.08 -10.85
N LEU A 168 -6.50 31.67 -10.63
CA LEU A 168 -7.49 31.50 -11.69
C LEU A 168 -7.73 32.80 -12.46
N LYS A 169 -7.90 33.92 -11.75
CA LYS A 169 -8.08 35.24 -12.36
C LYS A 169 -6.87 35.65 -13.21
N ARG A 170 -5.65 35.36 -12.74
CA ARG A 170 -4.42 35.63 -13.50
C ARG A 170 -4.33 34.77 -14.75
N ALA A 171 -4.60 33.46 -14.63
CA ALA A 171 -4.53 32.53 -15.76
C ALA A 171 -5.58 32.83 -16.83
N LEU A 172 -6.80 33.21 -16.43
CA LEU A 172 -7.88 33.52 -17.36
C LEU A 172 -7.81 34.95 -17.93
N LYS A 173 -6.93 35.82 -17.43
CA LYS A 173 -6.84 37.21 -17.90
C LYS A 173 -6.43 37.25 -19.38
N GLY A 174 -7.27 37.82 -20.23
CA GLY A 174 -7.02 37.91 -21.67
C GLY A 174 -7.13 36.56 -22.42
N TYR A 175 -7.75 35.55 -21.78
CA TYR A 175 -8.02 34.25 -22.39
C TYR A 175 -8.74 34.39 -23.74
N ARG A 176 -8.23 33.69 -24.75
CA ARG A 176 -8.87 33.52 -26.06
C ARG A 176 -9.05 32.06 -26.44
N THR A 177 -8.09 31.20 -26.09
CA THR A 177 -8.09 29.76 -26.35
C THR A 177 -7.50 29.03 -25.15
N LEU A 178 -7.77 27.72 -25.05
CA LEU A 178 -7.24 26.89 -23.97
C LEU A 178 -5.74 26.61 -24.21
N THR A 179 -4.88 27.45 -23.62
CA THR A 179 -3.43 27.23 -23.63
C THR A 179 -3.03 26.12 -22.65
N PRO A 180 -1.85 25.49 -22.82
CA PRO A 180 -1.33 24.51 -21.87
C PRO A 180 -1.26 25.03 -20.43
N ASP A 181 -0.89 26.30 -20.25
CA ASP A 181 -0.78 26.92 -18.93
C ASP A 181 -2.15 27.05 -18.25
N ILE A 182 -3.16 27.55 -18.98
CA ILE A 182 -4.54 27.67 -18.47
C ILE A 182 -5.11 26.29 -18.14
N ARG A 183 -4.85 25.30 -18.99
CA ARG A 183 -5.24 23.91 -18.74
C ARG A 183 -4.61 23.38 -17.45
N ARG A 184 -3.32 23.62 -17.25
CA ARG A 184 -2.61 23.19 -16.03
C ARG A 184 -3.20 23.85 -14.79
N THR A 185 -3.37 25.17 -14.80
CA THR A 185 -3.96 25.90 -13.65
C THR A 185 -5.37 25.39 -13.32
N LEU A 186 -6.20 25.14 -14.32
CA LEU A 186 -7.54 24.59 -14.09
C LEU A 186 -7.47 23.19 -13.45
N ILE A 187 -6.58 22.32 -13.92
CA ILE A 187 -6.39 20.97 -13.36
C ILE A 187 -5.85 21.06 -11.92
N ASP A 188 -4.85 21.91 -11.66
CA ASP A 188 -4.24 22.09 -10.34
C ASP A 188 -5.26 22.61 -9.30
N ILE A 189 -6.24 23.42 -9.74
CA ILE A 189 -7.35 23.91 -8.88
C ILE A 189 -8.42 22.82 -8.66
N GLY A 190 -8.41 21.73 -9.43
CA GLY A 190 -9.34 20.61 -9.28
C GLY A 190 -10.41 20.50 -10.37
N PHE A 191 -10.26 21.21 -11.49
CA PHE A 191 -11.17 21.05 -12.63
C PHE A 191 -10.74 19.94 -13.56
N LYS A 192 -11.70 19.09 -13.91
CA LYS A 192 -11.61 18.20 -15.06
C LYS A 192 -12.17 18.88 -16.30
N ILE A 193 -11.37 18.88 -17.37
CA ILE A 193 -11.74 19.48 -18.65
C ILE A 193 -12.19 18.37 -19.59
N THR A 194 -13.45 18.39 -19.98
CA THR A 194 -13.98 17.55 -21.06
C THR A 194 -14.34 18.44 -22.24
N SER A 195 -14.13 17.94 -23.46
CA SER A 195 -14.42 18.69 -24.67
C SER A 195 -15.72 18.21 -25.27
N ASP A 196 -16.73 19.08 -25.33
CA ASP A 196 -18.01 18.79 -25.96
C ASP A 196 -18.36 19.87 -27.01
N GLY A 197 -18.33 19.48 -28.29
CA GLY A 197 -18.67 20.37 -29.40
C GLY A 197 -17.84 21.66 -29.43
N LYS A 198 -18.51 22.82 -29.35
CA LYS A 198 -17.90 24.17 -29.41
C LYS A 198 -17.37 24.68 -28.07
N HIS A 199 -17.65 23.98 -26.97
CA HIS A 199 -17.31 24.39 -25.62
C HIS A 199 -16.49 23.30 -24.90
N HIS A 200 -15.75 23.71 -23.88
CA HIS A 200 -15.17 22.83 -22.89
C HIS A 200 -16.09 22.82 -21.66
N LYS A 201 -16.41 21.62 -21.16
CA LYS A 201 -17.10 21.44 -19.88
C LYS A 201 -16.03 21.29 -18.80
N LEU A 202 -16.07 22.19 -17.81
CA LEU A 202 -15.25 22.17 -16.62
C LEU A 202 -16.09 21.56 -15.48
N THR A 203 -15.66 20.42 -14.95
CA THR A 203 -16.30 19.77 -13.79
C THR A 203 -15.37 19.88 -12.59
N TYR A 204 -15.83 20.44 -11.48
CA TYR A 204 -15.04 20.59 -10.26
C TYR A 204 -15.02 19.26 -9.48
N TYR A 205 -13.82 18.73 -9.20
CA TYR A 205 -13.58 17.48 -8.47
C TYR A 205 -14.47 16.29 -8.92
N ASP A 206 -14.70 16.17 -10.24
CA ASP A 206 -15.53 15.11 -10.84
C ASP A 206 -16.99 15.07 -10.36
N ASN A 207 -17.48 16.14 -9.71
CA ASN A 207 -18.86 16.25 -9.28
C ASN A 207 -19.69 17.04 -10.30
N ASP A 208 -20.62 16.34 -10.97
CA ASP A 208 -21.47 16.92 -12.01
C ASP A 208 -22.42 18.03 -11.51
N ARG A 209 -22.61 18.18 -10.19
CA ARG A 209 -23.34 19.32 -9.60
C ARG A 209 -22.63 20.65 -9.87
N TYR A 210 -21.31 20.64 -9.99
CA TYR A 210 -20.46 21.83 -10.09
C TYR A 210 -19.79 21.89 -11.46
N THR A 211 -20.57 22.31 -12.47
CA THR A 211 -20.12 22.39 -13.86
C THR A 211 -20.19 23.81 -14.43
N VAL A 212 -19.17 24.17 -15.20
CA VAL A 212 -19.04 25.48 -15.87
C VAL A 212 -18.65 25.27 -17.33
N THR A 213 -19.21 26.07 -18.22
CA THR A 213 -18.91 26.02 -19.66
C THR A 213 -17.89 27.07 -20.06
N MET A 214 -16.79 26.62 -20.67
CA MET A 214 -15.74 27.48 -21.23
C MET A 214 -15.81 27.42 -22.76
N ALA A 215 -15.65 28.55 -23.46
CA ALA A 215 -15.57 28.52 -24.93
C ALA A 215 -14.31 27.74 -25.41
N LYS A 216 -14.26 27.33 -26.68
CA LYS A 216 -12.99 26.85 -27.27
C LYS A 216 -12.14 27.99 -27.82
N SER A 217 -12.81 28.98 -28.40
CA SER A 217 -12.23 30.20 -28.92
C SER A 217 -13.15 31.38 -28.62
N GLY A 218 -12.67 32.39 -27.90
CA GLY A 218 -13.35 33.66 -27.66
C GLY A 218 -12.72 34.78 -28.49
N SER A 219 -13.55 35.53 -29.22
CA SER A 219 -13.14 36.79 -29.85
C SER A 219 -13.25 37.97 -28.87
N ASP A 220 -14.08 37.84 -27.83
CA ASP A 220 -14.27 38.86 -26.81
C ASP A 220 -13.11 38.90 -25.82
N TRP A 221 -12.53 40.10 -25.64
CA TRP A 221 -11.43 40.34 -24.72
C TRP A 221 -11.85 40.20 -23.25
N ARG A 222 -13.16 40.29 -22.94
CA ARG A 222 -13.73 40.06 -21.60
C ARG A 222 -14.08 38.60 -21.33
N GLY A 223 -13.91 37.70 -22.30
CA GLY A 223 -14.33 36.29 -22.18
C GLY A 223 -13.72 35.59 -20.95
N GLY A 224 -12.46 35.87 -20.65
CA GLY A 224 -11.78 35.35 -19.46
C GLY A 224 -12.32 35.89 -18.13
N ASP A 225 -12.60 37.19 -18.05
CA ASP A 225 -13.18 37.80 -16.85
C ASP A 225 -14.59 37.28 -16.59
N ASN A 226 -15.39 37.09 -17.64
CA ASN A 226 -16.73 36.54 -17.54
C ASN A 226 -16.70 35.09 -17.04
N LEU A 227 -15.80 34.25 -17.57
CA LEU A 227 -15.63 32.88 -17.11
C LEU A 227 -15.18 32.83 -15.65
N PHE A 228 -14.22 33.68 -15.26
CA PHE A 228 -13.80 33.80 -13.86
C PHE A 228 -14.97 34.18 -12.95
N SER A 229 -15.79 35.16 -13.33
CA SER A 229 -16.98 35.55 -12.57
C SER A 229 -18.01 34.42 -12.45
N GLU A 230 -18.19 33.62 -13.51
CA GLU A 230 -19.09 32.47 -13.46
C GLU A 230 -18.56 31.37 -12.54
N ILE A 231 -17.27 31.04 -12.62
CA ILE A 231 -16.62 30.08 -11.70
C ILE A 231 -16.75 30.56 -10.27
N LYS A 232 -16.41 31.84 -10.02
CA LYS A 232 -16.52 32.42 -8.68
C LYS A 232 -17.95 32.31 -8.15
N LYS A 233 -18.98 32.56 -8.96
CA LYS A 233 -20.37 32.49 -8.51
C LYS A 233 -20.87 31.08 -8.20
N ARG A 234 -20.39 30.07 -8.92
CA ARG A 234 -20.90 28.69 -8.84
C ARG A 234 -20.13 27.81 -7.88
N ILE A 235 -18.86 28.13 -7.61
CA ILE A 235 -17.94 27.28 -6.86
C ILE A 235 -17.42 27.96 -5.60
N TYR A 236 -17.23 29.27 -5.59
CA TYR A 236 -16.71 30.03 -4.44
C TYR A 236 -17.78 30.94 -3.83
#